data_AF-A0A7S3MVL6-F1
#
_entry.id   AF-A0A7S3MVL6-F1
#
_cell.length_a   1.000
_cell.length_b   1.000
_cell.length_c   1.000
_cell.angle_alpha   90.00
_cell.angle_beta   90.00
_cell.angle_gamma   90.00
#
_symmetry.space_group_name_H-M   'P 1'
#
loop_
_entity.id
_entity.type
_entity.pdbx_description
1 polymer ?
#
loop_
_entity_poly.entity_id
_entity_poly.type
_entity_poly.pdbx_seq_one_letter_code
_entity_poly.pdbx_strand_id
1 'polypeptide(L)'
;MTMIEKNIFRPLPNIKKSNLQFSETGVEQEEEVDPAWPHLQGIYEFFLQLVINEAVEVRALKVYVTPQFVQEFLELFDSEESVERDYLKNILHKLYAKLVPRRKMI
;
A
#
# COMPACT_ATOMS: atom_id res chain seq x y z
N MET A 1 2.38 -11.15 9.94
CA MET A 1 1.71 -10.39 8.87
C MET A 1 0.36 -9.84 9.28
N THR A 2 -0.36 -10.48 10.21
CA THR A 2 -1.68 -10.04 10.70
C THR A 2 -1.78 -8.57 11.13
N MET A 3 -0.74 -7.99 11.73
CA MET A 3 -0.73 -6.56 12.06
C MET A 3 -0.76 -5.69 10.80
N ILE A 4 0.07 -6.01 9.80
CA ILE A 4 0.13 -5.27 8.54
C ILE A 4 -1.22 -5.39 7.82
N GLU A 5 -1.69 -6.62 7.59
CA GLU A 5 -2.94 -6.90 6.88
C GLU A 5 -4.15 -6.15 7.47
N LYS A 6 -4.31 -6.19 8.81
CA LYS A 6 -5.43 -5.53 9.48
C LYS A 6 -5.39 -4.00 9.45
N ASN A 7 -4.24 -3.41 9.19
CA ASN A 7 -4.08 -1.95 9.18
C ASN A 7 -4.02 -1.38 7.76
N ILE A 8 -3.38 -2.07 6.80
CA ILE A 8 -3.25 -1.56 5.44
C ILE A 8 -4.51 -1.86 4.60
N PHE A 9 -5.13 -3.03 4.78
CA PHE A 9 -6.33 -3.39 4.02
C PHE A 9 -7.56 -2.73 4.65
N ARG A 10 -7.89 -1.56 4.12
CA ARG A 10 -9.04 -0.75 4.54
C ARG A 10 -9.82 -0.29 3.32
N PRO A 11 -11.14 -0.03 3.46
CA PRO A 11 -11.88 0.69 2.43
C PRO A 11 -11.24 2.07 2.22
N LEU A 12 -10.91 2.39 0.97
CA LEU A 12 -10.37 3.70 0.63
C LEU A 12 -11.44 4.79 0.84
N PRO A 13 -11.09 5.96 1.37
CA PRO A 13 -12.05 7.04 1.56
C PRO A 13 -12.61 7.52 0.21
N ASN A 14 -13.93 7.69 0.13
CA ASN A 14 -14.62 8.12 -1.10
C ASN A 14 -14.53 9.64 -1.34
N ILE A 15 -13.32 10.18 -1.43
CA ILE A 15 -13.05 11.62 -1.54
C ILE A 15 -13.59 12.20 -2.87
N LYS A 16 -13.69 11.38 -3.93
CA LYS A 16 -14.26 11.82 -5.23
C LYS A 16 -15.72 12.25 -5.14
N LYS A 17 -16.50 11.72 -4.20
CA LYS A 17 -17.94 12.07 -4.07
C LYS A 17 -18.15 13.36 -3.30
N SER A 18 -17.28 13.72 -2.35
CA SER A 18 -17.34 14.99 -1.63
C SER A 18 -16.89 16.15 -2.53
N ASN A 19 -15.84 15.97 -3.33
CA ASN A 19 -15.31 17.01 -4.22
C ASN A 19 -16.32 17.51 -5.27
N LEU A 20 -17.17 16.62 -5.81
CA LEU A 20 -18.21 17.00 -6.78
C LEU A 20 -19.30 17.90 -6.18
N GLN A 21 -19.62 17.77 -4.89
CA GLN A 21 -20.59 18.64 -4.21
C GLN A 21 -19.98 19.99 -3.84
N PHE A 22 -18.67 20.05 -3.54
CA PHE A 22 -18.00 21.28 -3.12
C PHE A 22 -17.50 22.15 -4.27
N SER A 23 -17.23 21.57 -5.45
CA SER A 23 -16.85 22.35 -6.64
C SER A 23 -17.92 23.36 -7.10
N GLU A 24 -19.19 23.18 -6.71
CA GLU A 24 -20.26 24.16 -6.96
C GLU A 24 -20.13 25.44 -6.11
N THR A 25 -19.34 25.42 -5.03
CA THR A 25 -19.21 26.54 -4.09
C THR A 25 -17.96 27.40 -4.28
N GLY A 26 -17.06 27.04 -5.20
CA GLY A 26 -15.91 27.87 -5.60
C GLY A 26 -14.83 28.08 -4.52
N VAL A 27 -14.83 27.30 -3.45
CA VAL A 27 -13.82 27.37 -2.39
C VAL A 27 -12.66 26.45 -2.74
N GLU A 28 -11.44 26.99 -2.85
CA GLU A 28 -10.21 26.21 -3.01
C GLU A 28 -9.99 25.40 -1.72
N GLN A 29 -10.09 24.07 -1.81
CA GLN A 29 -9.97 23.19 -0.64
C GLN A 29 -8.48 22.90 -0.35
N GLU A 30 -8.06 23.10 0.90
CA GLU A 30 -6.81 22.50 1.41
C GLU A 30 -6.87 20.98 1.15
N GLU A 31 -5.80 20.38 0.66
CA GLU A 31 -5.74 18.92 0.45
C GLU A 31 -6.13 18.20 1.75
N GLU A 32 -7.34 17.63 1.81
CA GLU A 32 -7.80 16.85 2.96
C GLU A 32 -6.96 15.58 3.02
N VAL A 33 -5.88 15.62 3.81
CA VAL A 33 -5.06 14.44 4.13
C VAL A 33 -5.88 13.48 4.98
N ASP A 34 -5.87 12.19 4.64
CA ASP A 34 -6.51 11.14 5.45
C ASP A 34 -6.07 11.28 6.93
N PRO A 35 -6.98 11.53 7.88
CA PRO A 35 -6.62 11.72 9.29
C PRO A 35 -5.96 10.48 9.91
N ALA A 36 -6.13 9.30 9.31
CA ALA A 36 -5.43 8.08 9.71
C ALA A 36 -3.98 8.00 9.20
N TRP A 37 -3.58 8.87 8.26
CA TRP A 37 -2.27 8.83 7.59
C TRP A 37 -1.07 8.79 8.54
N PRO A 38 -1.00 9.59 9.64
CA PRO A 38 0.12 9.54 10.58
C PRO A 38 0.31 8.15 11.23
N HIS A 39 -0.77 7.38 11.39
CA HIS A 39 -0.71 6.02 11.92
C HIS A 39 -0.34 5.00 10.85
N LEU A 40 -0.79 5.22 9.61
CA LEU A 40 -0.54 4.32 8.47
C LEU A 40 0.90 4.41 7.97
N GLN A 41 1.49 5.61 7.98
CA GLN A 41 2.85 5.84 7.49
C GLN A 41 3.86 4.91 8.16
N GLY A 42 3.83 4.79 9.50
CA GLY A 42 4.73 3.90 10.24
C GLY A 42 4.54 2.42 9.89
N ILE A 43 3.32 2.01 9.53
CA ILE A 43 3.00 0.63 9.15
C ILE A 43 3.53 0.32 7.76
N TYR A 44 3.38 1.26 6.81
CA TYR A 44 3.96 1.16 5.48
C TYR A 44 5.49 1.15 5.51
N GLU A 45 6.09 2.03 6.32
CA GLU A 45 7.54 2.05 6.52
C GLU A 45 8.04 0.72 7.11
N PHE A 46 7.40 0.24 8.19
CA PHE A 46 7.73 -1.04 8.79
C PHE A 46 7.62 -2.19 7.78
N PHE A 47 6.56 -2.20 6.97
CA PHE A 47 6.37 -3.24 5.97
C PHE A 47 7.45 -3.19 4.88
N LEU A 48 7.79 -1.99 4.39
CA LEU A 48 8.88 -1.83 3.42
C LEU A 48 10.22 -2.33 3.99
N GLN A 49 10.55 -1.96 5.23
CA GLN A 49 11.76 -2.44 5.91
C GLN A 49 11.77 -3.97 6.07
N LEU A 50 10.63 -4.57 6.44
CA LEU A 50 10.49 -6.02 6.55
C LEU A 50 10.76 -6.72 5.21
N VAL A 51 10.25 -6.18 4.10
CA VAL A 51 10.44 -6.78 2.77
C VAL A 51 11.89 -6.62 2.29
N ILE A 52 12.51 -5.47 2.53
CA ILE A 52 13.90 -5.19 2.11
C ILE A 52 14.92 -5.98 2.95
N ASN A 53 14.62 -6.27 4.21
CA ASN A 53 15.53 -6.97 5.11
C ASN A 53 15.95 -8.35 4.56
N GLU A 54 17.25 -8.52 4.32
CA GLU A 54 17.85 -9.74 3.76
C GLU A 54 17.80 -10.93 4.73
N ALA A 55 17.71 -10.68 6.04
CA ALA A 55 17.57 -11.74 7.04
C ALA A 55 16.20 -12.45 6.99
N VAL A 56 15.20 -11.86 6.31
CA VAL A 56 13.87 -12.46 6.19
C VAL A 56 13.87 -13.51 5.09
N GLU A 57 13.65 -14.78 5.49
CA GLU A 57 13.56 -15.91 4.56
C GLU A 57 12.42 -15.75 3.54
N VAL A 58 12.74 -15.96 2.26
CA VAL A 58 11.77 -15.94 1.14
C VAL A 58 10.64 -16.95 1.37
N ARG A 59 10.95 -18.13 1.93
CA ARG A 59 9.95 -19.16 2.24
C ARG A 59 8.93 -18.67 3.25
N ALA A 60 9.37 -17.97 4.31
CA ALA A 60 8.47 -17.40 5.31
C ALA A 60 7.57 -16.33 4.69
N LEU A 61 8.10 -15.45 3.84
CA LEU A 61 7.31 -14.42 3.14
C LEU A 61 6.25 -15.04 2.22
N LYS A 62 6.59 -16.09 1.45
CA LYS A 62 5.65 -16.75 0.54
C LYS A 62 4.42 -17.36 1.24
N VAL A 63 4.54 -17.75 2.50
CA VAL A 63 3.41 -18.27 3.29
C VAL A 63 2.37 -17.18 3.55
N TYR A 64 2.79 -15.92 3.68
CA TYR A 64 1.88 -14.81 3.99
C TYR A 64 1.46 -14.01 2.75
N VAL A 65 2.33 -13.90 1.74
CA VAL A 65 2.01 -13.22 0.48
C VAL A 65 1.22 -14.17 -0.42
N THR A 66 -0.04 -14.36 -0.04
CA THR A 66 -1.01 -15.21 -0.76
C THR A 66 -1.58 -14.48 -1.98
N PRO A 67 -2.26 -15.19 -2.91
CA PRO A 67 -2.97 -14.53 -4.01
C PRO A 67 -4.01 -13.51 -3.53
N GLN A 68 -4.73 -13.81 -2.44
CA GLN A 68 -5.68 -12.88 -1.82
C GLN A 68 -4.98 -11.63 -1.29
N PHE A 69 -3.84 -11.80 -0.59
CA PHE A 69 -3.03 -10.67 -0.12
C PHE A 69 -2.65 -9.75 -1.30
N VAL A 70 -2.21 -10.31 -2.43
CA VAL A 70 -1.83 -9.52 -3.61
C VAL A 70 -3.03 -8.78 -4.19
N GLN A 71 -4.20 -9.41 -4.25
CA GLN A 71 -5.41 -8.74 -4.73
C GLN A 71 -5.78 -7.54 -3.84
N GLU A 72 -5.93 -7.76 -2.53
CA GLU A 72 -6.27 -6.69 -1.57
C GLU A 72 -5.19 -5.58 -1.56
N PHE A 73 -3.92 -5.95 -1.76
CA PHE A 73 -2.83 -4.99 -1.88
C PHE A 73 -2.89 -4.14 -3.15
N LEU A 74 -3.33 -4.73 -4.27
CA LEU A 74 -3.49 -4.00 -5.53
C LEU A 74 -4.67 -3.03 -5.49
N GLU A 75 -5.73 -3.35 -4.76
CA GLU A 75 -6.89 -2.45 -4.56
C GLU A 75 -6.48 -1.13 -3.88
N LEU A 76 -5.44 -1.14 -3.02
CA LEU A 76 -4.93 0.07 -2.35
C LEU A 76 -4.29 1.09 -3.32
N PHE A 77 -3.93 0.69 -4.54
CA PHE A 77 -3.37 1.63 -5.53
C PHE A 77 -4.37 2.69 -6.00
N ASP A 78 -5.67 2.47 -5.77
CA ASP A 78 -6.71 3.47 -6.01
C ASP A 78 -6.74 4.58 -4.94
N SER A 79 -5.84 4.56 -3.95
CA SER A 79 -5.71 5.63 -2.94
C SER A 79 -5.38 6.96 -3.59
N GLU A 80 -6.02 8.04 -3.12
CA GLU A 80 -5.75 9.42 -3.55
C GLU A 80 -4.45 9.97 -2.96
N GLU A 81 -3.97 9.39 -1.84
CA GLU A 81 -2.74 9.78 -1.16
C GLU A 81 -1.51 9.41 -1.99
N SER A 82 -0.83 10.42 -2.54
CA SER A 82 0.34 10.22 -3.40
C SER A 82 1.48 9.45 -2.69
N VAL A 83 1.68 9.75 -1.41
CA VAL A 83 2.69 9.11 -0.58
C VAL A 83 2.34 7.64 -0.33
N GLU A 84 1.06 7.31 -0.14
CA GLU A 84 0.59 5.91 -0.02
C GLU A 84 0.93 5.12 -1.28
N ARG A 85 0.60 5.66 -2.46
CA ARG A 85 0.91 5.02 -3.74
C ARG A 85 2.40 4.77 -3.93
N ASP A 86 3.26 5.67 -3.45
CA ASP A 86 4.71 5.49 -3.50
C ASP A 86 5.22 4.35 -2.61
N TYR A 87 4.68 4.20 -1.40
CA TYR A 87 4.98 3.04 -0.55
C TYR A 87 4.51 1.74 -1.21
N LEU A 88 3.27 1.71 -1.70
CA LEU A 88 2.70 0.53 -2.37
C LEU A 88 3.54 0.09 -3.56
N LYS A 89 3.94 1.03 -4.43
CA LYS A 89 4.84 0.78 -5.57
C LYS A 89 6.15 0.16 -5.12
N ASN A 90 6.80 0.74 -4.11
CA ASN A 90 8.11 0.29 -3.64
C ASN A 90 8.02 -1.12 -3.02
N ILE A 91 7.00 -1.36 -2.19
CA ILE A 91 6.75 -2.66 -1.56
C ILE A 91 6.49 -3.72 -2.63
N LEU A 92 5.61 -3.45 -3.60
CA LEU A 92 5.30 -4.38 -4.69
C LEU A 92 6.55 -4.75 -5.49
N HIS A 93 7.36 -3.76 -5.85
CA HIS A 93 8.60 -3.97 -6.58
C HIS A 93 9.57 -4.88 -5.81
N LYS A 94 9.74 -4.64 -4.50
CA LYS A 94 10.62 -5.45 -3.66
C LYS A 94 10.08 -6.86 -3.43
N LEU A 95 8.77 -7.02 -3.24
CA LEU A 95 8.12 -8.32 -3.15
C LEU A 95 8.31 -9.12 -4.43
N TYR A 96 8.09 -8.50 -5.60
CA TYR A 96 8.31 -9.15 -6.89
C TYR A 96 9.76 -9.61 -7.04
N ALA A 97 10.72 -8.71 -6.80
CA ALA A 97 12.14 -9.03 -6.91
C ALA A 97 12.61 -10.15 -5.96
N LYS A 98 11.98 -10.26 -4.77
CA LYS A 98 12.35 -11.23 -3.73
C LYS A 98 11.64 -12.58 -3.88
N LEU A 99 10.39 -12.60 -4.33
CA LEU A 99 9.55 -13.80 -4.37
C LEU A 99 9.56 -14.50 -5.74
N VAL A 100 9.73 -13.74 -6.82
CA VAL A 100 9.77 -14.28 -8.18
C VAL A 100 11.18 -14.77 -8.46
N PRO A 101 11.36 -16.08 -8.74
CA PRO A 101 12.66 -16.60 -9.14
C PRO A 101 13.14 -15.83 -10.37
N ARG A 102 14.39 -15.36 -10.35
CA ARG A 102 15.03 -14.85 -11.57
C ARG A 102 15.00 -15.97 -12.60
N ARG A 103 14.13 -15.87 -13.60
CA ARG A 103 14.18 -16.77 -14.76
C ARG A 103 15.55 -16.54 -15.37
N LYS A 104 16.42 -17.55 -15.36
CA LYS A 104 17.66 -17.50 -16.16
C LYS A 104 17.19 -17.28 -17.60
N MET A 105 17.46 -16.09 -18.15
CA MET A 105 17.37 -15.93 -19.59
C MET A 105 18.41 -16.87 -20.17
N ILE A 106 17.91 -17.84 -20.93
CA ILE A 106 18.70 -18.71 -21.80
C ILE A 106 19.21 -17.85 -22.94
#